data_AF-A0A066WS34-F1
#
_entry.id   AF-A0A066WS34-F1
#
_cell.length_a   1.000
_cell.length_b   1.000
_cell.length_c   1.000
_cell.angle_alpha   90.00
_cell.angle_beta   90.00
_cell.angle_gamma   90.00
#
_symmetry.space_group_name_H-M   'P 1'
#
loop_
_entity.id
_entity.type
_entity.pdbx_description
1 polymer ?
#
loop_
_entity_poly.entity_id
_entity_poly.type
_entity_poly.pdbx_seq_one_letter_code
_entity_poly.pdbx_strand_id
1 'polypeptide(L)'
;MATATAKDPKDKPITATSTDPTPCTTCPKDPECTNCTITELTQAPKIALVKTASIAGSGAKGDVITYTFTVTNTGNTTLTNVVVTDPMIGLTITGNPIATLNVGASSSVIKGTYTITQADIDTGKVTNSALATAKDPKGNNVTDISGTTVENDTPTTTPLTQNPGMTLVKTAIVNSHGTESDVYSFVDDVINYTITVQNTGNATIHNIIVKDPLTGLDTTNQAFSLAPGEQKQFLESHTITLNDLRENNITNTANASGLSPNNTPVTAEDTLVIERAQVLGCGTILVHNAFTPNGDGINELFKIDNIDDVICYPENSVEIYNRWGILVYETKGYDNLTKAFKGYSEGRVTFDKSAGLPTGTYFYVLNYTAVGLQGEMIAKKQQGFLYLSR
;
A
#
# COMPACT_ATOMS: atom_id res chain seq x y z
N MET A 1 0.98 78.95 -44.84
CA MET A 1 0.16 80.16 -44.67
C MET A 1 -0.97 80.14 -45.69
N ALA A 2 -2.19 79.87 -45.24
CA ALA A 2 -3.37 80.06 -46.09
C ALA A 2 -3.77 81.54 -46.05
N THR A 3 -3.98 82.13 -47.22
CA THR A 3 -4.42 83.52 -47.37
C THR A 3 -5.76 83.50 -48.08
N ALA A 4 -6.81 83.95 -47.41
CA ALA A 4 -8.10 84.19 -48.04
C ALA A 4 -8.13 85.64 -48.55
N THR A 5 -8.45 85.84 -49.82
CA THR A 5 -8.63 87.16 -50.41
C THR A 5 -10.08 87.36 -50.80
N ALA A 6 -10.68 88.46 -50.37
CA ALA A 6 -11.99 88.90 -50.78
C ALA A 6 -11.95 90.39 -51.14
N LYS A 7 -13.07 90.94 -51.59
CA LYS A 7 -13.25 92.39 -51.73
C LYS A 7 -14.35 92.84 -50.78
N ASP A 8 -14.17 93.99 -50.16
CA ASP A 8 -15.23 94.60 -49.36
C ASP A 8 -16.34 95.21 -50.25
N PRO A 9 -17.46 95.69 -49.69
CA PRO A 9 -18.55 96.29 -50.47
C PRO A 9 -18.19 97.57 -51.25
N LYS A 10 -16.97 98.11 -51.11
CA LYS A 10 -16.44 99.23 -51.89
C LYS A 10 -15.34 98.78 -52.86
N ASP A 11 -15.33 97.49 -53.20
CA ASP A 11 -14.39 96.84 -54.13
C ASP A 11 -12.91 96.88 -53.69
N LYS A 12 -12.64 97.21 -52.42
CA LYS A 12 -11.28 97.23 -51.88
C LYS A 12 -10.85 95.81 -51.52
N PRO A 13 -9.66 95.35 -51.95
CA PRO A 13 -9.18 94.02 -51.58
C PRO A 13 -8.96 93.96 -50.07
N ILE A 14 -9.58 92.96 -49.44
CA ILE A 14 -9.34 92.57 -48.05
C ILE A 14 -8.73 91.19 -48.04
N THR A 15 -7.67 91.04 -47.26
CA THR A 15 -7.01 89.75 -47.09
C THR A 15 -7.05 89.37 -45.62
N ALA A 16 -7.42 88.12 -45.37
CA ALA A 16 -7.31 87.51 -44.06
C ALA A 16 -6.26 86.42 -44.18
N THR A 17 -5.13 86.63 -43.52
CA THR A 17 -4.11 85.61 -43.29
C THR A 17 -4.47 84.85 -42.03
N SER A 18 -4.41 83.51 -42.08
CA SER A 18 -4.51 82.69 -40.87
C SER A 18 -3.53 83.22 -39.80
N THR A 19 -4.02 83.45 -38.58
CA THR A 19 -3.23 83.86 -37.41
C THR A 19 -2.66 82.67 -36.64
N ASP A 20 -2.79 81.45 -37.18
CA ASP A 20 -2.15 80.26 -36.61
C ASP A 20 -0.63 80.47 -36.51
N PRO A 21 -0.06 80.52 -35.29
CA PRO A 21 1.34 80.86 -35.11
C PRO A 21 2.22 79.64 -35.42
N THR A 22 2.60 79.48 -36.68
CA THR A 22 3.74 78.61 -37.04
C THR A 22 4.71 79.42 -37.91
N PRO A 23 5.79 79.93 -37.28
CA PRO A 23 6.92 79.06 -37.00
C PRO A 23 7.19 78.96 -35.50
N CYS A 24 6.83 77.82 -34.93
CA CYS A 24 7.38 77.42 -33.65
C CYS A 24 8.88 77.11 -33.84
N THR A 25 9.76 77.81 -33.15
CA THR A 25 11.23 77.68 -33.31
C THR A 25 11.79 76.41 -32.66
N THR A 26 11.03 75.76 -31.78
CA THR A 26 11.42 74.57 -31.02
C THR A 26 10.48 73.38 -31.22
N CYS A 27 9.44 73.51 -32.04
CA CYS A 27 8.55 72.38 -32.32
C CYS A 27 9.24 71.41 -33.27
N PRO A 28 8.88 70.12 -33.21
CA PRO A 28 9.31 69.16 -34.22
C PRO A 28 8.96 69.72 -35.60
N LYS A 29 9.88 69.61 -36.56
CA LYS A 29 9.63 69.94 -37.96
C LYS A 29 9.61 68.64 -38.75
N ASP A 30 8.57 68.43 -39.53
CA ASP A 30 8.51 67.36 -40.51
C ASP A 30 9.32 67.83 -41.74
N PRO A 31 10.42 67.13 -42.11
CA PRO A 31 11.23 67.50 -43.27
C PRO A 31 10.45 67.47 -44.59
N GLU A 32 9.40 66.66 -44.68
CA GLU A 32 8.57 66.51 -45.87
C GLU A 32 7.43 67.54 -45.93
N CYS A 33 7.09 68.18 -44.80
CA CYS A 33 6.06 69.22 -44.74
C CYS A 33 6.39 70.32 -43.72
N THR A 34 7.17 71.31 -44.16
CA THR A 34 7.67 72.41 -43.30
C THR A 34 6.59 73.38 -42.80
N ASN A 35 5.36 73.31 -43.31
CA ASN A 35 4.23 74.16 -42.92
C ASN A 35 3.06 73.38 -42.31
N CYS A 36 3.24 72.08 -42.04
CA CYS A 36 2.24 71.27 -41.37
C CYS A 36 2.24 71.53 -39.86
N THR A 37 1.05 71.54 -39.26
CA THR A 37 0.89 71.45 -37.81
C THR A 37 1.19 70.01 -37.38
N ILE A 38 2.21 69.81 -36.56
CA ILE A 38 2.57 68.49 -36.04
C ILE A 38 1.83 68.27 -34.73
N THR A 39 0.97 67.26 -34.71
CA THR A 39 0.32 66.77 -33.49
C THR A 39 1.01 65.47 -33.09
N GLU A 40 1.78 65.49 -32.00
CA GLU A 40 2.36 64.25 -31.47
C GLU A 40 1.26 63.38 -30.86
N LEU A 41 1.14 62.14 -31.35
CA LEU A 41 0.27 61.14 -30.75
C LEU A 41 1.05 60.34 -29.71
N THR A 42 0.60 60.38 -28.45
CA THR A 42 1.23 59.62 -27.37
C THR A 42 1.08 58.12 -27.62
N GLN A 43 2.21 57.41 -27.76
CA GLN A 43 2.23 55.96 -27.84
C GLN A 43 2.20 55.36 -26.42
N ALA A 44 1.20 54.54 -26.14
CA ALA A 44 1.00 53.80 -24.90
C ALA A 44 0.83 52.31 -25.25
N PRO A 45 1.92 51.60 -25.59
CA PRO A 45 1.87 50.16 -25.80
C PRO A 45 1.52 49.43 -24.50
N LYS A 46 0.60 48.47 -24.56
CA LYS A 46 0.22 47.61 -23.45
C LYS A 46 -0.21 46.25 -23.99
N ILE A 47 0.16 45.20 -23.29
CA ILE A 47 -0.21 43.82 -23.58
C ILE A 47 -0.89 43.24 -22.34
N ALA A 48 -1.81 42.31 -22.54
CA ALA A 48 -2.44 41.54 -21.48
C ALA A 48 -2.38 40.05 -21.84
N LEU A 49 -2.15 39.19 -20.86
CA LEU A 49 -2.06 37.75 -21.00
C LEU A 49 -3.06 37.10 -20.04
N VAL A 50 -4.03 36.38 -20.60
CA VAL A 50 -4.95 35.55 -19.81
C VAL A 50 -4.58 34.09 -20.01
N LYS A 51 -4.49 33.34 -18.91
CA LYS A 51 -4.17 31.92 -18.92
C LYS A 51 -5.28 31.12 -18.28
N THR A 52 -5.81 30.17 -19.03
CA THR A 52 -6.82 29.21 -18.55
C THR A 52 -6.26 27.80 -18.62
N ALA A 53 -6.84 26.89 -17.84
CA ALA A 53 -6.41 25.50 -17.76
C ALA A 53 -7.61 24.57 -17.87
N SER A 54 -7.41 23.43 -18.53
CA SER A 54 -8.34 22.30 -18.55
C SER A 54 -7.59 20.99 -18.38
N ILE A 55 -8.16 20.05 -17.63
CA ILE A 55 -7.61 18.70 -17.47
C ILE A 55 -8.25 17.79 -18.50
N ALA A 56 -7.45 17.02 -19.22
CA ALA A 56 -7.93 15.85 -19.95
C ALA A 56 -7.93 14.64 -19.00
N GLY A 57 -9.10 14.14 -18.63
CA GLY A 57 -9.24 12.99 -17.72
C GLY A 57 -9.71 13.35 -16.31
N SER A 58 -9.32 12.56 -15.32
CA SER A 58 -9.73 12.70 -13.93
C SER A 58 -8.75 13.51 -13.07
N GLY A 59 -7.61 13.92 -13.62
CA GLY A 59 -6.53 14.56 -12.86
C GLY A 59 -5.62 13.54 -12.18
N ALA A 60 -5.50 12.34 -12.76
CA ALA A 60 -4.62 11.29 -12.28
C ALA A 60 -3.17 11.53 -12.74
N LYS A 61 -2.23 10.80 -12.15
CA LYS A 61 -0.82 10.86 -12.54
C LYS A 61 -0.69 10.45 -14.01
N GLY A 62 -0.04 11.29 -14.82
CA GLY A 62 0.07 11.08 -16.27
C GLY A 62 -1.04 11.74 -17.10
N ASP A 63 -2.14 12.21 -16.49
CA ASP A 63 -3.12 13.04 -17.19
C ASP A 63 -2.50 14.38 -17.60
N VAL A 64 -3.05 15.03 -18.62
CA VAL A 64 -2.49 16.26 -19.19
C VAL A 64 -3.36 17.47 -18.85
N ILE A 65 -2.73 18.51 -18.30
CA ILE A 65 -3.30 19.85 -18.22
C ILE A 65 -2.98 20.59 -19.52
N THR A 66 -4.01 21.06 -20.21
CA THR A 66 -3.88 21.96 -21.36
C THR A 66 -4.12 23.39 -20.91
N TYR A 67 -3.10 24.23 -21.07
CA TYR A 67 -3.18 25.66 -20.88
C TYR A 67 -3.50 26.35 -22.20
N THR A 68 -4.44 27.30 -22.17
CA THR A 68 -4.70 28.21 -23.29
C THR A 68 -4.24 29.60 -22.89
N PHE A 69 -3.39 30.20 -23.72
CA PHE A 69 -2.85 31.54 -23.53
C PHE A 69 -3.52 32.50 -24.49
N THR A 70 -4.32 33.41 -23.96
CA THR A 70 -4.96 34.48 -24.74
C THR A 70 -4.17 35.76 -24.55
N VAL A 71 -3.50 36.21 -25.61
CA VAL A 71 -2.73 37.45 -25.61
C VAL A 71 -3.56 38.56 -26.26
N THR A 72 -3.75 39.68 -25.57
CA THR A 72 -4.52 40.84 -26.03
C THR A 72 -3.65 42.09 -26.07
N ASN A 73 -3.68 42.82 -27.18
CA ASN A 73 -3.07 44.14 -27.25
C ASN A 73 -4.06 45.19 -26.73
N THR A 74 -3.86 45.63 -25.50
CA THR A 74 -4.70 46.63 -24.81
C THR A 74 -4.17 48.06 -24.95
N GLY A 75 -3.02 48.23 -25.60
CA GLY A 75 -2.42 49.53 -25.90
C GLY A 75 -3.01 50.18 -27.14
N ASN A 76 -2.36 51.27 -27.58
CA ASN A 76 -2.77 52.03 -28.78
C ASN A 76 -1.79 51.90 -29.96
N THR A 77 -0.85 50.97 -29.90
CA THR A 77 0.11 50.68 -31.00
C THR A 77 0.09 49.19 -31.34
N THR A 78 0.33 48.85 -32.61
CA THR A 78 0.48 47.46 -33.04
C THR A 78 1.74 46.84 -32.42
N LEU A 79 1.61 45.62 -31.90
CA LEU A 79 2.72 44.87 -31.32
C LEU A 79 3.22 43.82 -32.31
N THR A 80 4.51 43.50 -32.25
CA THR A 80 5.15 42.47 -33.09
C THR A 80 5.97 41.49 -32.25
N ASN A 81 6.32 40.34 -32.83
CA ASN A 81 7.14 39.30 -32.19
C ASN A 81 6.66 38.95 -30.76
N VAL A 82 5.37 38.62 -30.66
CA VAL A 82 4.75 38.26 -29.38
C VAL A 82 5.15 36.83 -29.03
N VAL A 83 5.83 36.69 -27.90
CA VAL A 83 6.36 35.43 -27.36
C VAL A 83 5.78 35.20 -25.97
N VAL A 84 5.28 33.98 -25.71
CA VAL A 84 4.88 33.54 -24.36
C VAL A 84 5.90 32.53 -23.83
N THR A 85 6.44 32.80 -22.65
CA THR A 85 7.35 31.90 -21.93
C THR A 85 6.75 31.52 -20.59
N ASP A 86 7.04 30.31 -20.12
CA ASP A 86 6.52 29.79 -18.85
C ASP A 86 7.65 29.04 -18.12
N PRO A 87 7.92 29.35 -16.85
CA PRO A 87 9.00 28.73 -16.07
C PRO A 87 8.67 27.30 -15.60
N MET A 88 7.46 26.81 -15.78
CA MET A 88 7.05 25.48 -15.35
C MET A 88 7.82 24.38 -16.08
N ILE A 89 8.63 23.62 -15.33
CA ILE A 89 9.45 22.53 -15.87
C ILE A 89 8.55 21.45 -16.47
N GLY A 90 8.88 20.99 -17.68
CA GLY A 90 8.12 19.96 -18.40
C GLY A 90 6.89 20.46 -19.15
N LEU A 91 6.57 21.75 -19.07
CA LEU A 91 5.54 22.36 -19.91
C LEU A 91 6.07 22.52 -21.36
N THR A 92 5.28 22.09 -22.34
CA THR A 92 5.58 22.31 -23.77
C THR A 92 4.64 23.36 -24.35
N ILE A 93 5.20 24.44 -24.92
CA ILE A 93 4.42 25.51 -25.56
C ILE A 93 4.43 25.35 -27.09
N THR A 94 3.28 25.55 -27.72
CA THR A 94 3.06 25.53 -29.18
C THR A 94 2.30 26.77 -29.63
N GLY A 95 2.39 27.12 -30.92
CA GLY A 95 1.69 28.29 -31.50
C GLY A 95 2.39 29.64 -31.30
N ASN A 96 3.64 29.63 -30.81
CA ASN A 96 4.50 30.79 -30.55
C ASN A 96 5.65 30.82 -31.60
N PRO A 97 6.11 31.99 -32.11
CA PRO A 97 5.63 33.36 -31.88
C PRO A 97 4.44 33.77 -32.75
N ILE A 98 3.72 34.79 -32.26
CA ILE A 98 2.74 35.52 -33.07
C ILE A 98 3.46 36.71 -33.71
N ALA A 99 3.46 36.77 -35.04
CA ALA A 99 4.21 37.77 -35.78
C ALA A 99 3.75 39.21 -35.48
N THR A 100 2.44 39.45 -35.49
CA THR A 100 1.82 40.77 -35.31
C THR A 100 0.52 40.66 -34.53
N LEU A 101 0.27 41.62 -33.64
CA LEU A 101 -0.97 41.75 -32.86
C LEU A 101 -1.48 43.20 -32.93
N ASN A 102 -2.53 43.41 -33.73
CA ASN A 102 -3.15 44.72 -33.91
C ASN A 102 -3.80 45.23 -32.62
N VAL A 103 -3.99 46.54 -32.54
CA VAL A 103 -4.67 47.19 -31.41
C VAL A 103 -6.05 46.58 -31.19
N GLY A 104 -6.35 46.21 -29.95
CA GLY A 104 -7.62 45.58 -29.55
C GLY A 104 -7.77 44.11 -29.97
N ALA A 105 -6.84 43.55 -30.77
CA ALA A 105 -6.89 42.16 -31.17
C ALA A 105 -6.47 41.23 -30.03
N SER A 106 -7.06 40.03 -30.02
CA SER A 106 -6.70 38.94 -29.12
C SER A 106 -6.35 37.68 -29.91
N SER A 107 -5.40 36.89 -29.41
CA SER A 107 -4.99 35.63 -30.02
C SER A 107 -4.90 34.52 -28.97
N SER A 108 -5.54 33.38 -29.25
CA SER A 108 -5.58 32.19 -28.39
C SER A 108 -4.96 30.95 -29.06
N VAL A 109 -4.10 31.17 -30.06
CA VAL A 109 -3.43 30.09 -30.80
C VAL A 109 -2.30 29.42 -30.00
N ILE A 110 -1.81 30.09 -28.94
CA ILE A 110 -0.73 29.59 -28.10
C ILE A 110 -1.31 28.63 -27.05
N LYS A 111 -0.78 27.41 -27.03
CA LYS A 111 -1.16 26.36 -26.08
C LYS A 111 0.05 25.83 -25.33
N GLY A 112 -0.16 25.46 -24.07
CA GLY A 112 0.81 24.77 -23.22
C GLY A 112 0.28 23.41 -22.77
N THR A 113 1.11 22.38 -22.74
CA THR A 113 0.72 21.07 -22.17
C THR A 113 1.66 20.66 -21.05
N TYR A 114 1.10 20.24 -19.92
CA TYR A 114 1.82 19.78 -18.74
C TYR A 114 1.27 18.42 -18.30
N THR A 115 2.15 17.46 -18.02
CA THR A 115 1.75 16.14 -17.52
C THR A 115 1.75 16.13 -16.00
N ILE A 116 0.63 15.76 -15.39
CA ILE A 116 0.45 15.72 -13.94
C ILE A 116 1.40 14.71 -13.31
N THR A 117 2.16 15.16 -12.31
CA THR A 117 3.09 14.35 -11.54
C THR A 117 2.46 13.90 -10.21
N GLN A 118 3.12 12.96 -9.52
CA GLN A 118 2.67 12.56 -8.18
C GLN A 118 2.77 13.72 -7.17
N ALA A 119 3.80 14.56 -7.28
CA ALA A 119 3.98 15.70 -6.39
C ALA A 119 2.83 16.73 -6.53
N ASP A 120 2.28 16.88 -7.74
CA ASP A 120 1.11 17.75 -7.98
C ASP A 120 -0.14 17.21 -7.26
N ILE A 121 -0.38 15.89 -7.35
CA ILE A 121 -1.49 15.23 -6.65
C ILE A 121 -1.30 15.33 -5.14
N ASP A 122 -0.08 15.12 -4.64
CA ASP A 122 0.23 15.24 -3.22
C ASP A 122 0.09 16.69 -2.73
N THR A 123 0.32 17.69 -3.60
CA THR A 123 0.02 19.10 -3.30
C THR A 123 -1.47 19.43 -3.41
N GLY A 124 -2.25 18.60 -4.12
CA GLY A 124 -3.69 18.77 -4.34
C GLY A 124 -4.05 19.85 -5.38
N LYS A 125 -3.06 20.41 -6.08
CA LYS A 125 -3.25 21.43 -7.12
C LYS A 125 -1.98 21.66 -7.93
N VAL A 126 -2.15 22.20 -9.13
CA VAL A 126 -1.09 22.78 -9.96
C VAL A 126 -1.30 24.28 -10.07
N THR A 127 -0.30 25.07 -9.71
CA THR A 127 -0.32 26.54 -9.87
C THR A 127 0.70 26.95 -10.93
N ASN A 128 0.28 27.72 -11.92
CA ASN A 128 1.12 28.07 -13.07
C ASN A 128 0.95 29.54 -13.50
N SER A 129 2.03 30.20 -13.91
CA SER A 129 2.06 31.57 -14.42
C SER A 129 3.01 31.67 -15.62
N ALA A 130 2.73 32.55 -16.58
CA ALA A 130 3.52 32.75 -17.78
C ALA A 130 3.78 34.24 -18.02
N LEU A 131 4.75 34.54 -18.88
CA LEU A 131 5.14 35.88 -19.28
C LEU A 131 4.93 36.05 -20.79
N ALA A 132 4.14 37.05 -21.19
CA ALA A 132 4.11 37.53 -22.56
C ALA A 132 5.16 38.63 -22.74
N THR A 133 5.92 38.58 -23.83
CA THR A 133 6.83 39.65 -24.27
C THR A 133 6.55 39.97 -25.72
N ALA A 134 6.42 41.24 -26.07
CA ALA A 134 6.24 41.72 -27.43
C ALA A 134 7.11 42.95 -27.70
N LYS A 135 7.13 43.40 -28.96
CA LYS A 135 7.84 44.59 -29.42
C LYS A 135 6.88 45.69 -29.85
N ASP A 136 7.06 46.90 -29.32
CA ASP A 136 6.38 48.11 -29.79
C ASP A 136 6.97 48.59 -31.15
N PRO A 137 6.37 49.60 -31.83
CA PRO A 137 6.91 50.12 -33.09
C PRO A 137 8.31 50.74 -33.02
N LYS A 138 8.82 51.03 -31.81
CA LYS A 138 10.17 51.53 -31.55
C LYS A 138 11.16 50.41 -31.19
N GLY A 139 10.71 49.16 -31.13
CA GLY A 139 11.51 47.98 -30.77
C GLY A 139 11.68 47.74 -29.27
N ASN A 140 11.00 48.49 -28.40
CA ASN A 140 11.03 48.28 -26.95
C ASN A 140 10.20 47.06 -26.55
N ASN A 141 10.57 46.43 -25.44
CA ASN A 141 9.79 45.33 -24.88
C ASN A 141 8.53 45.86 -24.19
N VAL A 142 7.43 45.15 -24.42
CA VAL A 142 6.16 45.29 -23.70
C VAL A 142 5.86 43.93 -23.11
N THR A 143 5.62 43.87 -21.81
CA THR A 143 5.50 42.61 -21.08
C THR A 143 4.25 42.58 -20.21
N ASP A 144 3.75 41.37 -19.98
CA ASP A 144 2.67 41.13 -19.04
C ASP A 144 2.75 39.72 -18.44
N ILE A 145 2.42 39.60 -17.16
CA ILE A 145 2.35 38.32 -16.45
C ILE A 145 0.93 37.79 -16.58
N SER A 146 0.78 36.48 -16.79
CA SER A 146 -0.55 35.91 -16.99
C SER A 146 -1.44 36.06 -15.75
N GLY A 147 -2.68 36.46 -15.98
CA GLY A 147 -3.76 36.43 -14.99
C GLY A 147 -4.91 35.50 -15.32
N THR A 148 -5.92 35.54 -14.45
CA THR A 148 -7.24 34.97 -14.70
C THR A 148 -8.13 35.88 -15.54
N THR A 149 -7.81 37.18 -15.59
CA THR A 149 -8.43 38.20 -16.46
C THR A 149 -7.35 39.15 -16.98
N VAL A 150 -7.69 40.03 -17.92
CA VAL A 150 -6.75 41.00 -18.53
C VAL A 150 -6.25 42.10 -17.57
N GLU A 151 -6.76 42.15 -16.33
CA GLU A 151 -6.49 43.22 -15.37
C GLU A 151 -5.74 42.73 -14.12
N ASN A 152 -5.27 41.48 -14.11
CA ASN A 152 -4.56 40.93 -12.95
C ASN A 152 -3.43 39.99 -13.38
N ASP A 153 -2.55 39.67 -12.42
CA ASP A 153 -1.44 38.72 -12.58
C ASP A 153 -1.65 37.48 -11.68
N THR A 154 -2.90 37.10 -11.44
CA THR A 154 -3.23 36.00 -10.52
C THR A 154 -2.87 34.67 -11.18
N PRO A 155 -2.00 33.84 -10.57
CA PRO A 155 -1.61 32.56 -11.14
C PRO A 155 -2.81 31.63 -11.39
N THR A 156 -2.82 30.95 -12.52
CA THR A 156 -3.83 29.94 -12.83
C THR A 156 -3.62 28.75 -11.89
N THR A 157 -4.64 28.42 -11.09
CA THR A 157 -4.61 27.26 -10.19
C THR A 157 -5.62 26.22 -10.65
N THR A 158 -5.13 25.00 -10.85
CA THR A 158 -5.90 23.84 -11.24
C THR A 158 -5.97 22.87 -10.06
N PRO A 159 -7.11 22.75 -9.37
CA PRO A 159 -7.24 21.82 -8.25
C PRO A 159 -7.20 20.37 -8.73
N LEU A 160 -6.61 19.49 -7.91
CA LEU A 160 -6.56 18.05 -8.13
C LEU A 160 -7.21 17.33 -6.94
N THR A 161 -8.07 16.36 -7.22
CA THR A 161 -8.78 15.62 -6.17
C THR A 161 -7.85 14.58 -5.54
N GLN A 162 -7.67 14.67 -4.22
CA GLN A 162 -6.99 13.65 -3.43
C GLN A 162 -8.02 12.64 -2.90
N ASN A 163 -7.74 11.36 -3.11
CA ASN A 163 -8.50 10.23 -2.60
C ASN A 163 -7.51 9.24 -1.94
N PRO A 164 -7.06 9.54 -0.70
CA PRO A 164 -6.16 8.66 0.02
C PRO A 164 -6.88 7.37 0.45
N GLY A 165 -6.17 6.25 0.44
CA GLY A 165 -6.72 4.95 0.81
C GLY A 165 -5.63 4.00 1.26
N MET A 166 -5.91 3.23 2.30
CA MET A 166 -4.98 2.24 2.84
C MET A 166 -5.74 0.94 3.08
N THR A 167 -5.09 -0.19 2.80
CA THR A 167 -5.55 -1.50 3.22
C THR A 167 -4.47 -2.19 4.03
N LEU A 168 -4.89 -3.07 4.92
CA LEU A 168 -4.04 -3.99 5.66
C LEU A 168 -4.62 -5.37 5.43
N VAL A 169 -3.78 -6.33 5.06
CA VAL A 169 -4.15 -7.73 4.90
C VAL A 169 -3.25 -8.58 5.77
N LYS A 170 -3.87 -9.44 6.58
CA LYS A 170 -3.20 -10.33 7.50
C LYS A 170 -3.53 -11.78 7.15
N THR A 171 -2.48 -12.56 6.91
CA THR A 171 -2.59 -14.01 6.70
C THR A 171 -1.71 -14.74 7.70
N ALA A 172 -1.98 -16.03 7.90
CA ALA A 172 -1.17 -16.87 8.74
C ALA A 172 -1.06 -18.30 8.20
N ILE A 173 0.01 -18.98 8.59
CA ILE A 173 0.20 -20.42 8.42
C ILE A 173 0.66 -20.97 9.77
N VAL A 174 0.02 -22.02 10.26
CA VAL A 174 0.42 -22.71 11.49
C VAL A 174 1.39 -23.83 11.14
N ASN A 175 2.57 -23.81 11.75
CA ASN A 175 3.47 -24.94 11.76
C ASN A 175 3.23 -25.77 13.02
N SER A 176 2.51 -26.87 12.88
CA SER A 176 2.25 -27.83 13.97
C SER A 176 3.16 -29.03 13.81
N HIS A 177 4.12 -29.20 14.72
CA HIS A 177 5.02 -30.36 14.76
C HIS A 177 5.73 -30.67 13.42
N GLY A 178 6.09 -29.62 12.67
CA GLY A 178 6.78 -29.74 11.38
C GLY A 178 5.85 -29.93 10.18
N THR A 179 4.53 -29.80 10.36
CA THR A 179 3.53 -29.82 9.30
C THR A 179 2.74 -28.51 9.24
N GLU A 180 2.43 -28.05 8.03
CA GLU A 180 1.58 -26.87 7.83
C GLU A 180 0.10 -27.20 8.12
N SER A 181 -0.58 -26.27 8.76
CA SER A 181 -1.96 -26.38 9.22
C SER A 181 -2.62 -25.00 9.27
N ASP A 182 -3.95 -24.97 9.20
CA ASP A 182 -4.76 -23.76 9.43
C ASP A 182 -5.22 -23.62 10.90
N VAL A 183 -4.88 -24.60 11.73
CA VAL A 183 -5.26 -24.70 13.15
C VAL A 183 -4.06 -25.06 14.02
N TYR A 184 -4.09 -24.63 15.28
CA TYR A 184 -3.09 -25.03 16.28
C TYR A 184 -3.63 -26.10 17.23
N SER A 185 -2.75 -26.96 17.75
CA SER A 185 -3.17 -28.11 18.57
C SER A 185 -2.31 -28.31 19.82
N PHE A 186 -1.05 -27.87 19.80
CA PHE A 186 -0.08 -28.17 20.84
C PHE A 186 0.67 -26.92 21.31
N VAL A 187 1.25 -26.99 22.51
CA VAL A 187 2.25 -26.02 22.96
C VAL A 187 3.45 -26.08 22.01
N ASP A 188 4.08 -24.94 21.79
CA ASP A 188 5.22 -24.76 20.88
C ASP A 188 4.91 -24.89 19.38
N ASP A 189 3.64 -25.09 18.99
CA ASP A 189 3.21 -24.80 17.61
C ASP A 189 3.55 -23.32 17.29
N VAL A 190 3.90 -23.02 16.03
CA VAL A 190 4.28 -21.65 15.62
C VAL A 190 3.30 -21.15 14.57
N ILE A 191 2.62 -20.04 14.86
CA ILE A 191 1.82 -19.32 13.88
C ILE A 191 2.72 -18.27 13.23
N ASN A 192 2.97 -18.41 11.93
CA ASN A 192 3.69 -17.40 11.15
C ASN A 192 2.68 -16.46 10.49
N TYR A 193 2.77 -15.17 10.80
CA TYR A 193 1.92 -14.13 10.25
C TYR A 193 2.64 -13.39 9.11
N THR A 194 1.87 -13.08 8.06
CA THR A 194 2.24 -12.11 7.05
C THR A 194 1.28 -10.94 7.13
N ILE A 195 1.81 -9.74 7.41
CA ILE A 195 1.05 -8.49 7.45
C ILE A 195 1.48 -7.64 6.27
N THR A 196 0.54 -7.29 5.39
CA THR A 196 0.81 -6.46 4.21
C THR A 196 -0.01 -5.18 4.28
N VAL A 197 0.66 -4.04 4.29
CA VAL A 197 0.02 -2.72 4.21
C VAL A 197 0.21 -2.16 2.81
N GLN A 198 -0.86 -1.69 2.19
CA GLN A 198 -0.84 -1.15 0.83
C GLN A 198 -1.54 0.22 0.76
N ASN A 199 -0.97 1.14 -0.01
CA ASN A 199 -1.65 2.38 -0.39
C ASN A 199 -2.52 2.12 -1.63
N THR A 200 -3.84 2.12 -1.43
CA THR A 200 -4.84 1.92 -2.49
C THR A 200 -5.40 3.23 -3.04
N GLY A 201 -4.99 4.36 -2.47
CA GLY A 201 -5.39 5.70 -2.92
C GLY A 201 -4.54 6.25 -4.06
N ASN A 202 -4.81 7.51 -4.42
CA ASN A 202 -4.06 8.23 -5.46
C ASN A 202 -3.01 9.22 -4.93
N ALA A 203 -2.91 9.37 -3.61
CA ALA A 203 -1.99 10.30 -2.94
C ALA A 203 -1.02 9.51 -2.06
N THR A 204 0.21 10.02 -1.91
CA THR A 204 1.23 9.41 -1.04
C THR A 204 0.78 9.45 0.42
N ILE A 205 0.85 8.32 1.13
CA ILE A 205 0.61 8.28 2.56
C ILE A 205 1.95 8.31 3.28
N HIS A 206 2.11 9.22 4.23
CA HIS A 206 3.33 9.38 5.03
C HIS A 206 3.10 9.07 6.51
N ASN A 207 4.19 8.95 7.26
CA ASN A 207 4.21 8.64 8.69
C ASN A 207 3.40 7.37 9.03
N ILE A 208 3.52 6.35 8.18
CA ILE A 208 2.84 5.08 8.38
C ILE A 208 3.46 4.34 9.56
N ILE A 209 2.61 3.95 10.52
CA ILE A 209 2.94 3.16 11.70
C ILE A 209 2.06 1.92 11.67
N VAL A 210 2.69 0.75 11.83
CA VAL A 210 2.03 -0.56 11.90
C VAL A 210 2.27 -1.13 13.30
N LYS A 211 1.20 -1.64 13.90
CA LYS A 211 1.23 -2.28 15.22
C LYS A 211 0.49 -3.61 15.20
N ASP A 212 1.07 -4.62 15.82
CA ASP A 212 0.44 -5.89 16.14
C ASP A 212 0.79 -6.24 17.61
N PRO A 213 -0.18 -6.09 18.53
CA PRO A 213 0.06 -6.35 19.95
C PRO A 213 0.39 -7.80 20.29
N LEU A 214 -0.09 -8.79 19.52
CA LEU A 214 0.14 -10.21 19.81
C LEU A 214 1.60 -10.58 19.51
N THR A 215 2.12 -10.12 18.36
CA THR A 215 3.50 -10.43 17.94
C THR A 215 4.52 -9.43 18.50
N GLY A 216 4.06 -8.25 18.95
CA GLY A 216 4.92 -7.18 19.47
C GLY A 216 5.46 -6.24 18.39
N LEU A 217 5.01 -6.36 17.13
CA LEU A 217 5.37 -5.43 16.06
C LEU A 217 4.91 -4.01 16.44
N ASP A 218 5.86 -3.07 16.45
CA ASP A 218 5.58 -1.64 16.58
C ASP A 218 6.60 -0.82 15.77
N THR A 219 6.14 -0.24 14.66
CA THR A 219 7.01 0.56 13.77
C THR A 219 7.04 2.05 14.12
N THR A 220 6.63 2.47 15.34
CA THR A 220 6.57 3.89 15.73
C THR A 220 7.91 4.62 15.51
N ASN A 221 9.03 3.95 15.76
CA ASN A 221 10.38 4.52 15.57
C ASN A 221 10.95 4.31 14.15
N GLN A 222 10.15 3.73 13.25
CA GLN A 222 10.51 3.38 11.88
C GLN A 222 9.37 3.73 10.93
N ALA A 223 8.75 4.90 11.14
CA ALA A 223 7.69 5.38 10.29
C ALA A 223 8.17 5.47 8.83
N PHE A 224 7.29 5.11 7.91
CA PHE A 224 7.60 5.06 6.48
C PHE A 224 6.49 5.72 5.67
N SER A 225 6.69 5.81 4.35
CA SER A 225 5.68 6.31 3.43
C SER A 225 5.42 5.27 2.34
N LEU A 226 4.22 5.29 1.76
CA LEU A 226 3.87 4.49 0.60
C LEU A 226 3.31 5.40 -0.49
N ALA A 227 3.94 5.39 -1.66
CA ALA A 227 3.37 5.99 -2.87
C ALA A 227 2.11 5.21 -3.30
N PRO A 228 1.23 5.79 -4.15
CA PRO A 228 0.08 5.07 -4.70
C PRO A 228 0.47 3.71 -5.32
N GLY A 229 -0.22 2.65 -4.89
CA GLY A 229 0.02 1.27 -5.32
C GLY A 229 1.19 0.56 -4.63
N GLU A 230 2.01 1.27 -3.85
CA GLU A 230 3.12 0.68 -3.11
C GLU A 230 2.61 -0.11 -1.89
N GLN A 231 3.34 -1.16 -1.52
CA GLN A 231 3.03 -2.01 -0.38
C GLN A 231 4.29 -2.33 0.44
N LYS A 232 4.10 -2.64 1.72
CA LYS A 232 5.16 -3.12 2.61
C LYS A 232 4.66 -4.31 3.41
N GLN A 233 5.52 -5.33 3.51
CA GLN A 233 5.24 -6.58 4.19
C GLN A 233 6.06 -6.69 5.49
N PHE A 234 5.44 -7.26 6.52
CA PHE A 234 6.04 -7.62 7.79
C PHE A 234 5.82 -9.11 8.03
N LEU A 235 6.86 -9.79 8.48
CA LEU A 235 6.86 -11.22 8.79
C LEU A 235 7.04 -11.35 10.29
N GLU A 236 6.00 -11.86 10.95
CA GLU A 236 5.95 -11.97 12.41
C GLU A 236 5.55 -13.40 12.80
N SER A 237 5.73 -13.77 14.06
CA SER A 237 5.33 -15.10 14.54
C SER A 237 4.82 -15.07 15.97
N HIS A 238 3.92 -15.99 16.31
CA HIS A 238 3.49 -16.27 17.68
C HIS A 238 3.71 -17.76 17.99
N THR A 239 4.34 -18.07 19.12
CA THR A 239 4.51 -19.46 19.58
C THR A 239 3.42 -19.78 20.58
N ILE A 240 2.71 -20.89 20.36
CA ILE A 240 1.58 -21.31 21.20
C ILE A 240 2.04 -21.62 22.61
N THR A 241 1.39 -20.98 23.57
CA THR A 241 1.60 -21.21 24.99
C THR A 241 0.51 -22.10 25.59
N LEU A 242 0.74 -22.57 26.83
CA LEU A 242 -0.30 -23.29 27.58
C LEU A 242 -1.54 -22.43 27.84
N ASN A 243 -1.40 -21.10 27.92
CA ASN A 243 -2.55 -20.22 28.10
C ASN A 243 -3.40 -20.16 26.82
N ASP A 244 -2.76 -20.12 25.66
CA ASP A 244 -3.46 -20.09 24.37
C ASP A 244 -4.27 -21.37 24.14
N LEU A 245 -3.77 -22.53 24.57
CA LEU A 245 -4.53 -23.80 24.50
C LEU A 245 -5.79 -23.84 25.38
N ARG A 246 -5.91 -22.94 26.35
CA ARG A 246 -7.14 -22.81 27.17
C ARG A 246 -8.23 -22.04 26.44
N GLU A 247 -7.86 -21.27 25.44
CA GLU A 247 -8.78 -20.58 24.55
C GLU A 247 -9.16 -21.51 23.39
N ASN A 248 -10.34 -21.29 22.81
CA ASN A 248 -10.76 -22.07 21.63
C ASN A 248 -10.16 -21.54 20.33
N ASN A 249 -9.70 -20.30 20.33
CA ASN A 249 -9.07 -19.64 19.19
C ASN A 249 -8.08 -18.58 19.66
N ILE A 250 -7.19 -18.19 18.76
CA ILE A 250 -6.32 -17.05 18.93
C ILE A 250 -6.78 -16.00 17.94
N THR A 251 -7.16 -14.84 18.48
CA THR A 251 -7.49 -13.66 17.69
C THR A 251 -6.28 -12.74 17.63
N ASN A 252 -5.85 -12.39 16.43
CA ASN A 252 -4.74 -11.47 16.21
C ASN A 252 -5.17 -10.32 15.30
N THR A 253 -5.13 -9.09 15.84
CA THR A 253 -5.45 -7.86 15.12
C THR A 253 -4.19 -7.04 14.86
N ALA A 254 -3.96 -6.65 13.60
CA ALA A 254 -2.94 -5.67 13.24
C ALA A 254 -3.59 -4.38 12.72
N ASN A 255 -2.99 -3.25 13.10
CA ASN A 255 -3.47 -1.91 12.76
C ASN A 255 -2.36 -1.15 12.04
N ALA A 256 -2.72 -0.45 10.96
CA ALA A 256 -1.89 0.56 10.31
C ALA A 256 -2.56 1.92 10.41
N SER A 257 -1.75 2.94 10.64
CA SER A 257 -2.17 4.34 10.64
C SER A 257 -1.14 5.17 9.90
N GLY A 258 -1.58 6.23 9.23
CA GLY A 258 -0.72 7.17 8.54
C GLY A 258 -1.47 8.46 8.23
N LEU A 259 -0.84 9.35 7.48
CA LEU A 259 -1.39 10.65 7.10
C LEU A 259 -1.34 10.80 5.57
N SER A 260 -2.42 11.28 4.98
CA SER A 260 -2.41 11.80 3.61
C SER A 260 -1.60 13.11 3.53
N PRO A 261 -1.27 13.61 2.33
CA PRO A 261 -0.44 14.81 2.18
C PRO A 261 -1.04 16.09 2.80
N ASN A 262 -2.37 16.15 2.93
CA ASN A 262 -3.08 17.22 3.63
C ASN A 262 -3.23 16.97 5.14
N ASN A 263 -2.47 16.03 5.71
CA ASN A 263 -2.50 15.59 7.12
C ASN A 263 -3.84 15.01 7.59
N THR A 264 -4.64 14.45 6.68
CA THR A 264 -5.84 13.70 7.07
C THR A 264 -5.42 12.29 7.50
N PRO A 265 -5.89 11.79 8.67
CA PRO A 265 -5.61 10.41 9.09
C PRO A 265 -6.16 9.39 8.10
N VAL A 266 -5.34 8.37 7.81
CA VAL A 266 -5.73 7.19 7.02
C VAL A 266 -5.39 5.97 7.87
N THR A 267 -6.35 5.08 8.08
CA THR A 267 -6.18 3.91 8.94
C THR A 267 -6.70 2.66 8.24
N ALA A 268 -6.09 1.53 8.54
CA ALA A 268 -6.55 0.22 8.14
C ALA A 268 -6.29 -0.77 9.29
N GLU A 269 -7.16 -1.75 9.45
CA GLU A 269 -6.98 -2.84 10.41
C GLU A 269 -7.42 -4.14 9.78
N ASP A 270 -6.84 -5.24 10.23
CA ASP A 270 -7.28 -6.58 9.87
C ASP A 270 -7.13 -7.52 11.06
N THR A 271 -8.13 -8.37 11.25
CA THR A 271 -8.19 -9.31 12.37
C THR A 271 -8.31 -10.72 11.82
N LEU A 272 -7.37 -11.56 12.22
CA LEU A 272 -7.35 -12.97 11.88
C LEU A 272 -7.66 -13.81 13.12
N VAL A 273 -8.55 -14.79 12.97
CA VAL A 273 -8.88 -15.76 14.02
C VAL A 273 -8.35 -17.12 13.57
N ILE A 274 -7.49 -17.72 14.38
CA ILE A 274 -7.00 -19.09 14.17
C ILE A 274 -7.67 -19.98 15.20
N GLU A 275 -8.39 -21.00 14.74
CA GLU A 275 -9.08 -21.93 15.62
C GLU A 275 -8.13 -22.99 16.18
N ARG A 276 -8.43 -23.48 17.38
CA ARG A 276 -7.78 -24.66 17.95
C ARG A 276 -8.36 -25.92 17.31
N ALA A 277 -7.52 -26.88 16.94
CA ALA A 277 -8.01 -28.19 16.54
C ALA A 277 -8.59 -28.92 17.76
N GLN A 278 -9.84 -29.37 17.67
CA GLN A 278 -10.39 -30.25 18.69
C GLN A 278 -9.83 -31.65 18.49
N VAL A 279 -8.97 -32.08 19.42
CA VAL A 279 -8.54 -33.48 19.49
C VAL A 279 -9.77 -34.31 19.83
N LEU A 280 -10.26 -35.12 18.88
CA LEU A 280 -11.25 -36.15 19.19
C LEU A 280 -10.64 -36.99 20.31
N GLY A 281 -11.30 -37.07 21.47
CA GLY A 281 -10.71 -37.69 22.66
C GLY A 281 -10.09 -39.05 22.38
N CYS A 282 -8.92 -39.31 22.95
CA CYS A 282 -8.17 -40.53 22.73
C CYS A 282 -9.00 -41.80 22.94
N GLY A 283 -8.94 -42.72 21.99
CA GLY A 283 -9.65 -43.99 22.07
C GLY A 283 -9.17 -44.80 23.28
N THR A 284 -10.09 -45.20 24.16
CA THR A 284 -9.75 -45.89 25.42
C THR A 284 -8.83 -47.10 25.22
N ILE A 285 -7.77 -47.20 26.03
CA ILE A 285 -6.94 -48.42 26.12
C ILE A 285 -7.81 -49.62 26.52
N LEU A 286 -7.84 -50.63 25.66
CA LEU A 286 -8.50 -51.90 25.94
C LEU A 286 -7.45 -53.02 25.93
N VAL A 287 -7.23 -53.62 27.10
CA VAL A 287 -6.27 -54.72 27.27
C VAL A 287 -6.99 -56.05 27.12
N HIS A 288 -6.57 -56.86 26.13
CA HIS A 288 -7.08 -58.21 25.93
C HIS A 288 -6.31 -59.19 26.82
N ASN A 289 -6.95 -59.64 27.91
CA ASN A 289 -6.29 -60.40 28.97
C ASN A 289 -6.09 -61.90 28.67
N ALA A 290 -6.22 -62.34 27.41
CA ALA A 290 -6.02 -63.74 27.03
C ALA A 290 -5.50 -63.88 25.59
N PHE A 291 -4.49 -64.71 25.38
CA PHE A 291 -3.92 -64.97 24.05
C PHE A 291 -3.42 -66.41 23.87
N THR A 292 -3.40 -66.88 22.62
CA THR A 292 -3.11 -68.25 22.21
C THR A 292 -2.01 -68.32 21.14
N PRO A 293 -0.72 -68.21 21.53
CA PRO A 293 0.38 -68.27 20.57
C PRO A 293 0.66 -69.71 20.11
N ASN A 294 -0.18 -70.25 19.24
CA ASN A 294 -0.11 -71.63 18.70
C ASN A 294 0.26 -71.68 17.21
N GLY A 295 0.40 -70.54 16.54
CA GLY A 295 0.78 -70.43 15.14
C GLY A 295 -0.38 -70.56 14.13
N ASP A 296 -1.65 -70.53 14.59
CA ASP A 296 -2.82 -70.53 13.72
C ASP A 296 -3.16 -69.13 13.14
N GLY A 297 -2.48 -68.09 13.63
CA GLY A 297 -2.62 -66.71 13.18
C GLY A 297 -3.72 -65.94 13.89
N ILE A 298 -4.41 -66.56 14.86
CA ILE A 298 -5.49 -65.97 15.63
C ILE A 298 -5.02 -65.79 17.07
N ASN A 299 -5.11 -64.55 17.58
CA ASN A 299 -4.82 -64.24 18.98
C ASN A 299 -3.39 -64.65 19.41
N GLU A 300 -2.41 -64.49 18.52
CA GLU A 300 -1.01 -64.92 18.70
C GLU A 300 -0.18 -64.03 19.64
N LEU A 301 -0.73 -62.88 20.05
CA LEU A 301 -0.01 -61.87 20.81
C LEU A 301 -0.91 -61.26 21.88
N PHE A 302 -0.27 -60.69 22.90
CA PHE A 302 -0.95 -59.88 23.90
C PHE A 302 -1.38 -58.54 23.27
N LYS A 303 -2.65 -58.42 22.90
CA LYS A 303 -3.14 -57.22 22.18
C LYS A 303 -3.60 -56.15 23.16
N ILE A 304 -3.17 -54.91 22.92
CA ILE A 304 -3.69 -53.74 23.62
C ILE A 304 -4.20 -52.76 22.57
N ASP A 305 -5.52 -52.58 22.47
CA ASP A 305 -6.07 -51.67 21.47
C ASP A 305 -5.72 -50.21 21.81
N ASN A 306 -5.53 -49.41 20.75
CA ASN A 306 -5.21 -47.98 20.77
C ASN A 306 -3.85 -47.59 21.36
N ILE A 307 -3.08 -48.52 21.97
CA ILE A 307 -1.76 -48.18 22.56
C ILE A 307 -0.72 -47.70 21.53
N ASP A 308 -0.92 -48.07 20.26
CA ASP A 308 -0.05 -47.73 19.13
C ASP A 308 -0.27 -46.28 18.64
N ASP A 309 -1.33 -45.61 19.11
CA ASP A 309 -1.60 -44.21 18.78
C ASP A 309 -0.63 -43.30 19.55
N VAL A 310 0.48 -42.97 18.90
CA VAL A 310 1.55 -42.15 19.47
C VAL A 310 1.12 -40.70 19.77
N ILE A 311 0.02 -40.22 19.17
CA ILE A 311 -0.52 -38.90 19.49
C ILE A 311 -1.26 -38.96 20.83
N CYS A 312 -1.95 -40.07 21.09
CA CYS A 312 -2.73 -40.26 22.31
C CYS A 312 -1.96 -40.86 23.49
N TYR A 313 -1.00 -41.72 23.19
CA TYR A 313 -0.21 -42.50 24.15
C TYR A 313 1.29 -42.43 23.83
N PRO A 314 1.90 -41.23 23.80
CA PRO A 314 3.26 -41.00 23.34
C PRO A 314 4.33 -41.73 24.18
N GLU A 315 4.00 -42.05 25.44
CA GLU A 315 4.85 -42.82 26.33
C GLU A 315 4.07 -44.00 26.89
N ASN A 316 4.60 -45.21 26.72
CA ASN A 316 4.06 -46.39 27.38
C ASN A 316 5.14 -47.45 27.67
N SER A 317 4.85 -48.35 28.59
CA SER A 317 5.70 -49.49 28.91
C SER A 317 4.87 -50.66 29.41
N VAL A 318 5.23 -51.86 28.98
CA VAL A 318 4.59 -53.11 29.44
C VAL A 318 5.63 -53.99 30.11
N GLU A 319 5.29 -54.48 31.29
CA GLU A 319 6.02 -55.51 32.03
C GLU A 319 5.11 -56.71 32.25
N ILE A 320 5.62 -57.93 32.11
CA ILE A 320 4.87 -59.17 32.35
C ILE A 320 5.67 -60.07 33.27
N TYR A 321 4.98 -60.63 34.26
CA TYR A 321 5.51 -61.47 35.32
C TYR A 321 4.83 -62.83 35.31
N ASN A 322 5.55 -63.90 35.65
CA ASN A 322 4.96 -65.21 35.87
C ASN A 322 4.30 -65.32 37.27
N ARG A 323 3.68 -66.47 37.56
CA ARG A 323 2.99 -66.72 38.85
C ARG A 323 3.86 -66.61 40.11
N TRP A 324 5.18 -66.59 39.97
CA TRP A 324 6.13 -66.41 41.07
C TRP A 324 6.63 -64.97 41.21
N GLY A 325 6.10 -64.04 40.40
CA GLY A 325 6.52 -62.64 40.40
C GLY A 325 7.84 -62.39 39.66
N ILE A 326 8.28 -63.33 38.82
CA ILE A 326 9.51 -63.17 38.03
C ILE A 326 9.17 -62.49 36.70
N LEU A 327 9.88 -61.42 36.37
CA LEU A 327 9.76 -60.68 35.11
C LEU A 327 10.15 -61.58 33.92
N VAL A 328 9.23 -61.74 32.98
CA VAL A 328 9.42 -62.55 31.77
C VAL A 328 9.45 -61.71 30.50
N TYR A 329 8.89 -60.50 30.50
CA TYR A 329 8.88 -59.58 29.36
C TYR A 329 8.85 -58.12 29.86
N GLU A 330 9.57 -57.23 29.19
CA GLU A 330 9.57 -55.79 29.46
C GLU A 330 9.86 -55.02 28.17
N THR A 331 9.11 -53.96 27.90
CA THR A 331 9.41 -53.05 26.80
C THR A 331 8.95 -51.62 27.07
N LYS A 332 9.58 -50.67 26.37
CA LYS A 332 9.13 -49.27 26.27
C LYS A 332 8.62 -48.98 24.86
N GLY A 333 7.53 -48.22 24.79
CA GLY A 333 6.78 -47.99 23.56
C GLY A 333 6.30 -49.31 22.99
N TYR A 334 5.54 -50.07 23.78
CA TYR A 334 4.84 -51.27 23.35
C TYR A 334 3.99 -50.92 22.14
N ASP A 335 4.05 -51.79 21.14
CA ASP A 335 3.18 -51.71 19.98
C ASP A 335 2.75 -53.11 19.53
N ASN A 336 1.54 -53.22 18.96
CA ASN A 336 0.97 -54.51 18.57
C ASN A 336 1.67 -55.17 17.36
N LEU A 337 2.65 -54.53 16.73
CA LEU A 337 3.31 -55.01 15.52
C LEU A 337 4.73 -55.53 15.81
N THR A 338 5.60 -54.66 16.31
CA THR A 338 7.05 -54.88 16.42
C THR A 338 7.48 -55.29 17.82
N LYS A 339 6.80 -54.80 18.86
CA LYS A 339 7.12 -55.04 20.27
C LYS A 339 5.98 -55.71 21.02
N ALA A 340 5.18 -56.53 20.34
CA ALA A 340 4.12 -57.27 20.98
C ALA A 340 4.68 -58.48 21.75
N PHE A 341 4.15 -58.76 22.94
CA PHE A 341 4.49 -59.98 23.66
C PHE A 341 3.81 -61.20 23.02
N LYS A 342 4.61 -62.15 22.56
CA LYS A 342 4.16 -63.36 21.84
C LYS A 342 4.27 -64.64 22.68
N GLY A 343 4.36 -64.50 24.01
CA GLY A 343 4.46 -65.64 24.93
C GLY A 343 5.84 -66.27 25.01
N TYR A 344 6.91 -65.53 24.67
CA TYR A 344 8.30 -65.95 24.84
C TYR A 344 8.96 -65.06 25.88
N SER A 345 9.83 -65.65 26.71
CA SER A 345 10.53 -64.85 27.72
C SER A 345 11.69 -64.07 27.11
N GLU A 346 11.72 -62.77 27.37
CA GLU A 346 12.82 -61.87 27.02
C GLU A 346 13.63 -61.42 28.26
N GLY A 347 13.16 -61.77 29.46
CA GLY A 347 13.81 -61.49 30.74
C GLY A 347 15.10 -62.28 31.01
N ARG A 348 15.76 -61.99 32.14
CA ARG A 348 17.10 -62.52 32.52
C ARG A 348 17.13 -63.98 33.03
N VAL A 349 16.13 -64.81 32.72
CA VAL A 349 15.97 -66.17 33.31
C VAL A 349 16.43 -67.32 32.40
N THR A 350 16.76 -68.46 33.04
CA THR A 350 17.22 -69.76 32.47
C THR A 350 16.15 -70.54 31.70
N PHE A 351 15.15 -69.87 31.12
CA PHE A 351 14.22 -70.53 30.19
C PHE A 351 14.84 -70.51 28.79
N ASP A 352 14.71 -71.63 28.09
CA ASP A 352 15.06 -71.67 26.67
C ASP A 352 14.18 -70.65 25.93
N LYS A 353 14.80 -69.58 25.43
CA LYS A 353 14.10 -68.51 24.70
C LYS A 353 13.33 -69.04 23.50
N SER A 354 13.67 -70.24 23.01
CA SER A 354 13.00 -70.90 21.89
C SER A 354 11.80 -71.78 22.29
N ALA A 355 11.72 -72.26 23.54
CA ALA A 355 10.65 -73.16 23.99
C ALA A 355 9.34 -72.43 24.30
N GLY A 356 9.43 -71.12 24.56
CA GLY A 356 8.30 -70.29 24.95
C GLY A 356 7.74 -70.62 26.33
N LEU A 357 6.88 -69.73 26.82
CA LEU A 357 6.38 -69.77 28.19
C LEU A 357 5.26 -70.81 28.34
N PRO A 358 5.19 -71.53 29.48
CA PRO A 358 4.16 -72.54 29.72
C PRO A 358 2.77 -71.90 29.82
N THR A 359 1.75 -72.67 29.43
CA THR A 359 0.34 -72.34 29.66
C THR A 359 0.09 -72.00 31.13
N GLY A 360 -0.61 -70.89 31.36
CA GLY A 360 -0.96 -70.46 32.71
C GLY A 360 -1.27 -68.98 32.81
N THR A 361 -1.44 -68.55 34.05
CA THR A 361 -1.73 -67.16 34.38
C THR A 361 -0.43 -66.39 34.65
N TYR A 362 -0.31 -65.28 33.95
CA TYR A 362 0.73 -64.27 34.08
C TYR A 362 0.10 -62.98 34.64
N PHE A 363 0.94 -62.04 35.02
CA PHE A 363 0.51 -60.73 35.52
C PHE A 363 1.17 -59.64 34.68
N TYR A 364 0.39 -58.69 34.17
CA TYR A 364 0.93 -57.56 33.42
C TYR A 364 0.83 -56.26 34.21
N VAL A 365 1.77 -55.36 33.95
CA VAL A 365 1.76 -53.96 34.36
C VAL A 365 1.96 -53.11 33.10
N LEU A 366 1.00 -52.23 32.84
CA LEU A 366 1.03 -51.25 31.75
C LEU A 366 1.09 -49.86 32.39
N ASN A 367 2.20 -49.14 32.16
CA ASN A 367 2.28 -47.72 32.46
C ASN A 367 2.18 -46.95 31.14
N TYR A 368 1.40 -45.88 31.10
CA TYR A 368 1.25 -45.07 29.90
C TYR A 368 0.87 -43.63 30.25
N THR A 369 1.25 -42.70 29.38
CA THR A 369 0.86 -41.30 29.47
C THR A 369 -0.25 -41.06 28.46
N ALA A 370 -1.43 -40.66 28.92
CA ALA A 370 -2.55 -40.30 28.07
C ALA A 370 -2.58 -38.79 27.82
N VAL A 371 -2.78 -38.37 26.57
CA VAL A 371 -3.05 -36.97 26.24
C VAL A 371 -4.52 -36.67 26.53
N GLY A 372 -4.78 -35.72 27.42
CA GLY A 372 -6.12 -35.25 27.75
C GLY A 372 -6.69 -34.28 26.70
N LEU A 373 -7.95 -33.89 26.87
CA LEU A 373 -8.68 -33.04 25.90
C LEU A 373 -8.07 -31.63 25.78
N GLN A 374 -7.34 -31.20 26.82
CA GLN A 374 -6.64 -29.92 26.88
C GLN A 374 -5.14 -30.07 26.57
N GLY A 375 -4.69 -31.22 26.05
CA GLY A 375 -3.29 -31.48 25.70
C GLY A 375 -2.41 -31.82 26.90
N GLU A 376 -2.99 -31.97 28.09
CA GLU A 376 -2.28 -32.32 29.31
C GLU A 376 -1.83 -33.78 29.31
N MET A 377 -0.63 -34.04 29.82
CA MET A 377 -0.03 -35.36 29.91
C MET A 377 -0.43 -36.03 31.23
N ILE A 378 -1.26 -37.07 31.17
CA ILE A 378 -1.79 -37.78 32.34
C ILE A 378 -1.15 -39.15 32.46
N ALA A 379 -0.24 -39.32 33.42
CA ALA A 379 0.33 -40.63 33.73
C ALA A 379 -0.73 -41.57 34.30
N LYS A 380 -0.84 -42.76 33.71
CA LYS A 380 -1.78 -43.82 34.10
C LYS A 380 -1.04 -45.14 34.26
N LYS A 381 -1.61 -45.98 35.12
CA LYS A 381 -1.14 -47.34 35.37
C LYS A 381 -2.33 -48.29 35.35
N GLN A 382 -2.21 -49.37 34.60
CA GLN A 382 -3.14 -50.48 34.55
C GLN A 382 -2.40 -51.78 34.81
N GLN A 383 -3.02 -52.70 35.52
CA GLN A 383 -2.43 -53.99 35.83
C GLN A 383 -3.51 -55.05 35.92
N GLY A 384 -3.16 -56.30 35.63
CA GLY A 384 -4.13 -57.38 35.63
C GLY A 384 -3.51 -58.73 35.36
N PHE A 385 -4.37 -59.74 35.32
CA PHE A 385 -3.97 -61.09 34.93
C PHE A 385 -4.00 -61.23 33.41
N LEU A 386 -3.02 -61.95 32.87
CA LEU A 386 -2.91 -62.32 31.47
C LEU A 386 -2.92 -63.85 31.37
N TYR A 387 -3.87 -64.40 30.63
CA TYR A 387 -3.96 -65.83 30.40
C TYR A 387 -3.25 -66.20 29.09
N LEU A 388 -2.25 -67.07 29.19
CA LEU A 388 -1.55 -67.65 28.05
C LEU A 388 -1.97 -69.11 27.93
N SER A 389 -2.53 -69.48 26.78
CA SER A 389 -2.84 -70.87 26.42
C SER A 389 -2.11 -71.26 25.14
N ARG A 390 -1.70 -72.51 24.96
CA ARG A 390 -1.02 -72.99 23.76
C ARG A 390 -1.72 -74.21 23.21
#